data_AF-A0A560LN38-F1
#
_entry.id   AF-A0A560LN38-F1
#
_cell.length_a   1.000
_cell.length_b   1.000
_cell.length_c   1.000
_cell.angle_alpha   90.00
_cell.angle_beta   90.00
_cell.angle_gamma   90.00
#
_symmetry.space_group_name_H-M   'P 1'
#
loop_
_entity.id
_entity.type
_entity.pdbx_description
1 polymer ?
#
loop_
_entity_poly.entity_id
_entity_poly.type
_entity_poly.pdbx_seq_one_letter_code
_entity_poly.pdbx_strand_id
1 'polypeptide(L)' 'MELVNGIRQFIEELATFPKRGTVRDNLIPGLRIIGYRRSVSIAFVVEEAEVLVLGIFYAGRDITAEILQERL' A
#
# COMPACT_ATOMS: atom_id res chain seq x y z
N MET A 1 12.51 16.57 -2.91
CA MET A 1 12.45 15.79 -1.65
C MET A 1 11.07 15.76 -0.99
N GLU A 2 10.13 16.65 -1.32
CA GLU A 2 8.81 16.73 -0.65
C GLU A 2 7.91 15.47 -0.82
N LEU A 3 7.97 14.79 -1.97
CA LEU A 3 7.10 13.64 -2.27
C LEU A 3 7.35 12.46 -1.32
N VAL A 4 8.62 12.10 -1.09
CA VAL A 4 8.99 10.95 -0.25
C VAL A 4 8.58 11.17 1.20
N ASN A 5 8.83 12.37 1.74
CA ASN A 5 8.42 12.70 3.11
C ASN A 5 6.89 12.65 3.27
N GLY A 6 6.15 13.16 2.28
CA GLY A 6 4.69 13.10 2.30
C GLY A 6 4.16 11.67 2.21
N ILE A 7 4.79 10.80 1.41
CA ILE A 7 4.45 9.36 1.37
C ILE A 7 4.71 8.72 2.73
N ARG A 8 5.85 9.00 3.36
CA ARG A 8 6.21 8.43 4.66
C ARG A 8 5.19 8.81 5.74
N GLN A 9 4.86 10.10 5.84
CA GLN A 9 3.83 10.57 6.77
C GLN A 9 2.48 9.90 6.49
N PHE A 10 2.08 9.80 5.22
CA PHE A 10 0.81 9.17 4.84
C PHE A 10 0.75 7.67 5.20
N ILE A 11 1.88 6.95 5.08
CA ILE A 11 2.00 5.56 5.54
C ILE A 11 1.90 5.48 7.06
N GLU A 12 2.59 6.35 7.79
CA GLU A 12 2.52 6.41 9.27
C GLU A 12 1.08 6.63 9.75
N GLU A 13 0.31 7.48 9.07
CA GLU A 13 -1.11 7.71 9.36
C GLU A 13 -1.98 6.45 9.20
N LEU A 14 -1.56 5.44 8.42
CA LEU A 14 -2.29 4.17 8.29
C LEU A 14 -2.45 3.45 9.63
N ALA A 15 -1.54 3.64 10.59
CA ALA A 15 -1.65 3.03 11.91
C ALA A 15 -2.95 3.40 12.65
N THR A 16 -3.45 4.63 12.47
CA THR A 16 -4.68 5.10 13.14
C THR A 16 -5.93 4.44 12.57
N PHE A 17 -5.97 4.23 11.24
CA PHE A 17 -7.08 3.62 10.54
C PHE A 17 -6.54 2.69 9.44
N PRO A 18 -6.11 1.45 9.79
CA PRO A 18 -5.36 0.60 8.88
C PRO A 18 -6.24 -0.03 7.80
N LYS A 19 -7.55 -0.18 8.05
CA LYS A 19 -8.51 -0.79 7.12
C LYS A 19 -9.02 0.17 6.04
N ARG A 20 -8.29 1.25 5.74
CA ARG A 20 -8.57 2.18 4.62
C ARG A 20 -8.10 1.60 3.29
N GLY A 21 -8.47 2.26 2.19
CA GLY A 21 -8.12 1.84 0.83
C GLY A 21 -9.07 0.80 0.26
N THR A 22 -8.85 0.47 -1.02
CA THR A 22 -9.64 -0.51 -1.76
C THR A 22 -9.10 -1.91 -1.50
N VAL A 23 -9.98 -2.84 -1.11
CA VAL A 23 -9.64 -4.26 -0.97
C VAL A 23 -9.45 -4.87 -2.35
N ARG A 24 -8.35 -5.59 -2.54
CA ARG A 24 -7.99 -6.28 -3.79
C ARG A 24 -7.49 -7.70 -3.47
N ASP A 25 -8.31 -8.41 -2.71
CA ASP A 25 -8.05 -9.72 -2.11
C ASP A 25 -7.88 -10.87 -3.13
N ASN A 26 -8.29 -10.65 -4.37
CA ASN A 26 -8.11 -11.59 -5.48
C ASN A 26 -6.65 -11.85 -5.86
N LEU A 27 -5.71 -10.96 -5.50
CA LEU A 27 -4.27 -11.13 -5.74
C LEU A 27 -3.57 -11.77 -4.53
N ILE A 28 -3.80 -11.22 -3.36
CA ILE A 28 -3.26 -11.66 -2.07
C ILE A 28 -4.38 -11.47 -1.03
N PRO A 29 -4.66 -12.46 -0.18
CA PRO A 29 -5.65 -12.30 0.89
C PRO A 29 -5.39 -11.07 1.75
N GLY A 30 -6.41 -10.23 1.92
CA GLY A 30 -6.30 -9.02 2.74
C GLY A 30 -5.55 -7.85 2.10
N LEU A 31 -5.10 -7.98 0.83
CA LEU A 31 -4.44 -6.91 0.10
C LEU A 31 -5.32 -5.67 -0.01
N ARG A 32 -4.71 -4.52 0.24
CA ARG A 32 -5.31 -3.19 0.12
C ARG A 32 -4.44 -2.30 -0.75
N ILE A 33 -5.11 -1.45 -1.51
CA ILE A 33 -4.47 -0.41 -2.30
C ILE A 33 -5.05 0.94 -1.91
N ILE A 34 -4.17 1.90 -1.60
CA ILE A 34 -4.56 3.29 -1.36
C ILE A 34 -3.73 4.23 -2.23
N GLY A 35 -4.39 5.25 -2.79
CA GLY A 35 -3.74 6.27 -3.62
C GLY A 35 -3.23 7.44 -2.79
N TYR A 36 -2.05 7.96 -3.13
CA TYR A 36 -1.51 9.21 -2.59
C TYR A 36 -1.26 10.21 -3.74
N ARG A 37 -1.78 11.44 -3.58
CA ARG A 37 -1.67 12.57 -4.53
C ARG A 37 -1.91 12.18 -6.01
N ARG A 38 -2.81 11.22 -6.27
CA ARG A 38 -3.21 10.71 -7.61
C ARG A 38 -2.10 10.06 -8.45
N SER A 39 -0.86 10.04 -7.98
CA SER A 39 0.30 9.56 -8.76
C SER A 39 0.99 8.36 -8.14
N VAL A 40 0.67 8.02 -6.89
CA VAL A 40 1.27 6.93 -6.13
C VAL A 40 0.17 5.98 -5.67
N SER A 41 0.39 4.68 -5.87
CA SER A 41 -0.42 3.60 -5.29
C SER A 41 0.43 2.86 -4.26
N ILE A 42 -0.11 2.66 -3.07
CA ILE A 42 0.54 1.95 -1.97
C ILE A 42 -0.22 0.64 -1.78
N ALA A 43 0.47 -0.48 -1.97
CA ALA A 43 -0.04 -1.83 -1.75
C ALA A 43 0.42 -2.33 -0.39
N PHE A 44 -0.52 -2.79 0.44
CA PHE A 44 -0.24 -3.22 1.81
C PHE A 44 -1.25 -4.25 2.31
N VAL A 45 -0.88 -4.99 3.35
CA VAL A 45 -1.78 -5.86 4.11
C VAL A 45 -1.87 -5.35 5.55
N VAL A 46 -2.97 -5.67 6.22
CA VAL A 46 -3.18 -5.34 7.63
C VAL A 46 -3.18 -6.64 8.40
N GLU A 47 -2.18 -6.80 9.25
CA GLU A 47 -2.08 -7.91 10.19
C GLU A 47 -2.66 -7.51 11.55
N GLU A 48 -2.61 -8.41 12.53
CA GLU A 48 -3.18 -8.15 13.86
C GLU A 48 -2.52 -6.96 14.58
N ALA A 49 -1.20 -6.83 14.43
CA ALA A 49 -0.40 -5.82 15.15
C ALA A 49 0.18 -4.73 14.25
N GLU A 50 0.20 -4.93 12.92
CA GLU A 50 0.95 -4.05 12.02
C GLU A 50 0.33 -3.89 10.63
N VAL A 51 0.86 -2.91 9.89
CA VAL A 51 0.56 -2.68 8.48
C VAL A 51 1.82 -2.98 7.68
N LEU A 52 1.79 -4.06 6.91
CA LEU A 52 2.92 -4.45 6.06
C LEU A 52 2.77 -3.81 4.68
N VAL A 53 3.64 -2.86 4.36
CA VAL A 53 3.67 -2.21 3.04
C VAL A 53 4.48 -3.08 2.08
N LEU A 54 3.77 -3.70 1.14
CA LEU A 54 4.35 -4.59 0.11
C LEU A 54 4.95 -3.81 -1.06
N GLY A 55 4.48 -2.59 -1.33
CA GLY A 55 5.06 -1.80 -2.40
C GLY A 55 4.46 -0.42 -2.61
N ILE A 56 5.28 0.45 -3.20
CA ILE A 56 4.91 1.81 -3.60
C ILE A 56 5.13 1.90 -5.11
N PHE A 57 4.06 2.19 -5.84
CA PHE A 57 4.01 2.16 -7.30
C PHE A 57 3.67 3.56 -7.82
N TYR A 58 4.46 4.09 -8.74
CA TYR A 58 4.30 5.43 -9.28
C TYR A 58 3.77 5.40 -10.72
N ALA A 59 3.03 6.44 -11.10
CA ALA A 59 2.58 6.70 -12.47
C ALA A 59 1.84 5.53 -13.13
N GLY A 60 0.95 4.86 -12.39
CA GLY A 60 0.12 3.78 -12.93
C GLY A 60 0.88 2.49 -13.25
N ARG A 61 2.08 2.29 -12.70
CA ARG A 61 2.79 1.01 -12.80
C ARG A 61 1.89 -0.14 -12.34
N ASP A 62 1.86 -1.20 -13.14
CA ASP A 62 1.08 -2.39 -12.83
C ASP A 62 1.48 -3.01 -11.49
N ILE A 63 0.45 -3.41 -10.75
CA ILE A 63 0.56 -4.11 -9.48
C ILE A 63 0.12 -5.55 -9.75
N THR A 64 1.10 -6.45 -9.81
CA THR A 64 0.88 -7.87 -10.09
C THR A 64 1.04 -8.71 -8.82
N ALA A 65 0.42 -9.90 -8.80
CA ALA A 65 0.52 -10.80 -7.65
C ALA A 65 1.97 -11.27 -7.46
N GLU A 66 2.67 -11.59 -8.55
CA GLU A 66 4.03 -12.12 -8.54
C GLU A 66 4.99 -11.16 -7.81
N ILE A 67 4.95 -9.86 -8.17
CA ILE A 67 5.81 -8.84 -7.54
C ILE A 67 5.52 -8.68 -6.04
N LEU A 68 4.26 -8.85 -5.63
CA LEU A 68 3.85 -8.66 -4.24
C LEU A 68 4.11 -9.90 -3.38
N GLN A 69 3.95 -11.11 -3.94
CA GLN A 69 4.18 -12.37 -3.23
C GLN A 69 5.65 -12.57 -2.85
N GLU A 70 6.60 -12.06 -3.63
CA GLU A 70 8.03 -12.06 -3.29
C GLU A 70 8.37 -11.20 -2.06
N ARG A 71 7.42 -10.42 -1.55
CA ARG A 71 7.61 -9.41 -0.48
C ARG A 71 6.76 -9.68 0.76
N LEU A 72 6.04 -10.80 0.77
CA LEU A 72 5.37 -11.34 1.95
C LEU A 72 6.36 -12.07 2.86
#